data_AF-A0A834HEU9-F1
#
_entry.id   AF-A0A834HEU9-F1
#
_cell.length_a   1.000
_cell.length_b   1.000
_cell.length_c   1.000
_cell.angle_alpha   90.00
_cell.angle_beta   90.00
_cell.angle_gamma   90.00
#
_symmetry.space_group_name_H-M   'P 1'
#
loop_
_entity.id
_entity.type
_entity.pdbx_description
1 polymer ?
#
loop_
_entity_poly.entity_id
_entity_poly.type
_entity_poly.pdbx_seq_one_letter_code
_entity_poly.pdbx_strand_id
1 'polypeptide(L)'
;MRFSKRVPTDMRETLGLDMGFFGNCMVYHKVPAWECLGDQNGSSEAAFAIGEAMKKMENKRILDLIKWLEGDNFESYSISTISSRDLICAKLDNVESNSTIFEKCCDPIQVSCYIEPVLGK
;
A
#
# COMPACT_ATOMS: atom_id res chain seq x y z
N MET A 1 -9.89 18.52 11.30
CA MET A 1 -9.43 18.26 9.91
C MET A 1 -8.86 16.83 9.88
N ARG A 2 -9.29 15.94 8.98
CA ARG A 2 -8.90 14.51 9.01
C ARG A 2 -7.86 14.21 7.92
N PHE A 3 -6.60 14.00 8.33
CA PHE A 3 -5.56 13.43 7.48
C PHE A 3 -5.55 11.90 7.65
N SER A 4 -5.10 11.15 6.64
CA SER A 4 -4.91 9.71 6.79
C SER A 4 -3.65 9.23 6.07
N LYS A 5 -2.98 8.24 6.64
CA LYS A 5 -1.85 7.58 6.03
C LYS A 5 -2.34 6.27 5.41
N ARG A 6 -1.90 5.98 4.19
CA ARG A 6 -2.20 4.73 3.49
C ARG A 6 -0.91 3.97 3.20
N VAL A 7 -0.86 2.73 3.63
CA VAL A 7 0.29 1.84 3.41
C VAL A 7 -0.18 0.67 2.54
N PRO A 8 0.20 0.62 1.25
CA PRO A 8 -0.06 -0.54 0.42
C PRO A 8 0.79 -1.70 0.90
N THR A 9 0.18 -2.89 0.91
CA THR A 9 0.82 -4.12 1.37
C THR A 9 0.50 -5.24 0.38
N ASP A 10 1.53 -5.99 0.00
CA ASP A 10 1.41 -7.16 -0.85
C ASP A 10 0.86 -8.34 -0.04
N MET A 11 -0.26 -8.89 -0.49
CA MET A 11 -0.97 -9.98 0.19
C MET A 11 -0.69 -11.35 -0.40
N ARG A 12 0.25 -11.48 -1.35
CA ARG A 12 0.58 -12.79 -1.94
C ARG A 12 0.92 -13.83 -0.89
N GLU A 13 1.83 -13.51 0.04
CA GLU A 13 2.21 -14.42 1.12
C GLU A 13 1.01 -14.79 2.01
N THR A 14 0.20 -13.81 2.40
CA THR A 14 -0.98 -14.04 3.26
C THR A 14 -2.04 -14.90 2.57
N LEU A 15 -2.18 -14.77 1.25
CA LEU A 15 -3.12 -15.55 0.44
C LEU A 15 -2.54 -16.88 -0.06
N GLY A 16 -1.27 -17.17 0.23
CA GLY A 16 -0.59 -18.37 -0.29
C GLY A 16 -0.41 -18.36 -1.81
N LEU A 17 -0.33 -17.18 -2.41
CA LEU A 17 -0.08 -17.01 -3.84
C LEU A 17 1.42 -17.06 -4.14
N ASP A 18 1.74 -17.59 -5.31
CA ASP A 18 3.11 -17.60 -5.83
C ASP A 18 3.62 -16.16 -6.05
N MET A 19 4.92 -15.94 -5.83
CA MET A 19 5.55 -14.64 -6.05
C MET A 19 5.54 -14.21 -7.52
N GLY A 20 5.45 -15.17 -8.45
CA GLY A 20 5.27 -14.95 -9.88
C GLY A 20 3.82 -14.62 -10.29
N PHE A 21 2.87 -14.54 -9.36
CA PHE A 21 1.49 -14.15 -9.66
C PHE A 21 1.43 -12.74 -10.29
N PHE A 22 1.02 -12.69 -11.56
CA PHE A 22 0.98 -11.49 -12.39
C PHE A 22 -0.36 -10.73 -12.31
N GLY A 23 -0.90 -10.59 -11.11
CA GLY A 23 -2.10 -9.81 -10.84
C GLY A 23 -1.92 -8.87 -9.66
N ASN A 24 -2.93 -8.02 -9.42
CA ASN A 24 -2.90 -7.09 -8.29
C ASN A 24 -3.33 -7.79 -7.00
N CYS A 25 -2.41 -7.87 -6.04
CA CYS A 25 -2.68 -8.36 -4.68
C CYS A 25 -2.36 -7.30 -3.61
N MET A 26 -2.34 -6.02 -4.00
CA MET A 26 -2.05 -4.91 -3.10
C MET A 26 -3.31 -4.46 -2.36
N VAL A 27 -3.24 -4.41 -1.04
CA VAL A 27 -4.31 -3.85 -0.19
C VAL A 27 -3.77 -2.68 0.62
N TYR A 28 -4.57 -1.62 0.76
CA TYR A 28 -4.18 -0.42 1.50
C TYR A 28 -4.65 -0.47 2.96
N HIS A 29 -3.70 -0.36 3.88
CA HIS A 29 -3.99 -0.04 5.27
C HIS A 29 -4.20 1.44 5.44
N LYS A 30 -5.39 1.85 5.89
CA LYS A 30 -5.66 3.24 6.25
C LYS A 30 -5.46 3.44 7.74
N VAL A 31 -4.46 4.25 8.09
CA VAL A 31 -4.17 4.66 9.48
C VAL A 31 -4.63 6.11 9.64
N PRO A 32 -5.61 6.40 10.51
CA PRO A 32 -6.01 7.77 10.81
C PRO A 32 -4.83 8.58 11.36
N ALA A 33 -4.63 9.82 10.90
CA ALA A 33 -3.46 10.60 11.32
C ALA A 33 -3.43 10.92 12.83
N TRP A 34 -4.60 10.95 13.49
CA TRP A 34 -4.66 11.16 14.94
C TRP A 34 -4.04 10.00 15.73
N GLU A 35 -3.99 8.78 15.16
CA GLU A 35 -3.29 7.64 15.79
C GLU A 35 -1.76 7.75 15.66
N CYS A 36 -1.28 8.62 14.76
CA CYS A 36 0.14 8.85 14.50
C CYS A 36 0.70 10.11 15.19
N LEU A 37 -0.16 10.96 15.77
CA LEU A 37 0.21 12.21 16.42
C LEU A 37 0.27 12.00 17.93
N GLY A 38 1.42 11.55 18.45
CA GLY A 38 1.71 11.55 19.88
C GLY A 38 2.16 12.91 20.40
N ASP A 39 2.06 13.13 21.71
CA ASP A 39 2.28 14.45 22.34
C ASP A 39 3.74 14.94 22.30
N GLN A 40 4.76 14.07 22.18
CA GLN A 40 6.17 14.50 22.29
C GLN A 40 7.23 13.78 21.42
N ASN A 41 6.91 12.75 20.62
CA ASN A 41 7.95 12.02 19.86
C ASN A 41 7.48 11.40 18.52
N GLY A 42 6.65 12.13 17.77
CA GLY A 42 5.75 11.60 16.73
C GLY A 42 6.29 10.69 15.62
N SER A 43 7.60 10.43 15.48
CA SER A 43 8.11 9.40 14.57
C SER A 43 7.98 7.97 15.14
N SER A 44 8.23 7.79 16.45
CA SER A 44 8.18 6.47 17.09
C SER A 44 6.74 5.98 17.26
N GLU A 45 5.84 6.85 17.73
CA GLU A 45 4.42 6.50 17.87
C GLU A 45 3.77 6.26 16.50
N ALA A 46 4.13 7.03 15.47
CA ALA A 46 3.66 6.78 14.11
C ALA A 46 4.15 5.44 13.57
N ALA A 47 5.42 5.08 13.78
CA ALA A 47 5.96 3.78 13.38
C ALA A 47 5.23 2.64 14.10
N PHE A 48 4.97 2.79 15.40
CA PHE A 48 4.22 1.83 16.19
C PHE A 48 2.77 1.68 15.70
N ALA A 49 2.04 2.79 15.51
CA ALA A 49 0.66 2.76 15.03
C ALA A 49 0.53 2.11 13.65
N ILE A 50 1.46 2.38 12.75
CA ILE A 50 1.52 1.71 11.44
C ILE A 50 1.81 0.22 11.60
N GLY A 51 2.79 -0.14 12.43
CA GLY A 51 3.13 -1.54 12.70
C GLY A 51 1.93 -2.32 13.26
N GLU A 52 1.20 -1.75 14.19
CA GLU A 52 -0.02 -2.35 14.75
C GLU A 52 -1.15 -2.45 13.70
N ALA A 53 -1.31 -1.44 12.85
CA ALA A 53 -2.28 -1.51 11.75
C ALA A 53 -1.93 -2.63 10.76
N MET A 54 -0.64 -2.84 10.48
CA MET A 54 -0.16 -3.90 9.58
C MET A 54 -0.33 -5.31 10.19
N LYS A 55 -0.13 -5.47 11.50
CA LYS A 55 -0.35 -6.76 12.18
C LYS A 55 -1.81 -7.21 12.18
N LYS A 56 -2.75 -6.26 12.15
CA LYS A 56 -4.20 -6.54 12.19
C LYS A 56 -4.76 -7.10 10.89
N MET A 57 -3.95 -7.33 9.86
CA MET A 57 -4.40 -7.99 8.63
C MET A 57 -4.15 -9.48 8.69
N GLU A 58 -5.22 -10.15 9.11
CA GLU A 58 -5.34 -11.59 9.09
C GLU A 58 -5.97 -12.02 7.75
N ASN A 59 -5.57 -13.20 7.27
CA ASN A 59 -6.09 -13.81 6.03
C ASN A 59 -7.63 -13.75 5.95
N LYS A 60 -8.33 -13.99 7.07
CA LYS A 60 -9.79 -13.87 7.17
C LYS A 60 -10.32 -12.51 6.72
N ARG A 61 -9.71 -11.40 7.13
CA ARG A 61 -10.18 -10.04 6.79
C ARG A 61 -10.00 -9.75 5.29
N ILE A 62 -8.97 -10.31 4.67
CA ILE A 62 -8.74 -10.17 3.23
C ILE A 62 -9.78 -10.98 2.46
N LEU A 63 -10.07 -12.21 2.89
CA LEU A 63 -11.14 -13.02 2.28
C LEU A 63 -12.52 -12.35 2.43
N ASP A 64 -12.80 -11.76 3.60
CA ASP A 64 -14.03 -11.00 3.81
C ASP A 64 -14.10 -9.76 2.89
N LEU A 65 -12.97 -9.07 2.66
CA LEU A 65 -12.88 -7.98 1.71
C LEU A 65 -13.12 -8.44 0.27
N ILE A 66 -12.54 -9.57 -0.15
CA ILE A 66 -12.75 -10.15 -1.49
C ILE A 66 -14.23 -10.46 -1.70
N LYS A 67 -14.86 -11.18 -0.77
CA LYS A 67 -16.31 -11.48 -0.82
C LYS A 67 -17.16 -10.22 -0.88
N TRP A 68 -16.77 -9.19 -0.13
CA TRP A 68 -17.47 -7.91 -0.16
C TRP A 68 -17.34 -7.20 -1.51
N LEU A 69 -16.16 -7.25 -2.15
CA LEU A 69 -15.92 -6.69 -3.49
C LEU A 69 -16.64 -7.46 -4.60
N GLU A 70 -16.79 -8.78 -4.46
CA GLU A 70 -17.49 -9.64 -5.42
C GLU A 70 -19.02 -9.49 -5.37
N GLY A 71 -19.56 -8.89 -4.31
CA GLY A 71 -21.01 -8.68 -4.17
C GLY A 71 -21.55 -7.54 -5.04
N ASP A 72 -22.81 -7.68 -5.48
CA ASP A 72 -23.53 -6.72 -6.36
C ASP A 72 -23.70 -5.29 -5.80
N ASN A 73 -23.25 -5.01 -4.57
CA ASN A 73 -23.36 -3.69 -3.93
C ASN A 73 -22.21 -2.74 -4.30
N PHE A 74 -21.29 -3.14 -5.17
CA PHE A 74 -20.09 -2.36 -5.50
C PHE A 74 -20.40 -0.99 -6.13
N GLU A 75 -21.49 -0.86 -6.90
CA GLU A 75 -21.88 0.40 -7.57
C GLU A 75 -22.24 1.54 -6.61
N SER A 76 -22.53 1.23 -5.34
CA SER A 76 -23.01 2.22 -4.35
C SER A 76 -21.92 2.80 -3.45
N TYR A 77 -20.75 2.18 -3.38
CA TYR A 77 -19.67 2.69 -2.56
C TYR A 77 -18.80 3.60 -3.42
N SER A 78 -18.88 4.90 -3.14
CA SER A 78 -17.81 5.85 -3.44
C SER A 78 -16.50 5.22 -2.99
N ILE A 79 -15.80 4.57 -3.91
CA ILE A 79 -14.41 4.13 -3.74
C ILE A 79 -13.74 5.36 -3.15
N SER A 80 -13.33 5.27 -1.88
CA SER A 80 -12.75 6.40 -1.16
C SER A 80 -11.53 6.81 -1.95
N THR A 81 -11.71 7.83 -2.78
CA THR A 81 -10.66 8.38 -3.62
C THR A 81 -9.55 8.78 -2.66
N ILE A 82 -8.32 8.45 -3.06
CA ILE A 82 -7.14 8.93 -2.37
C ILE A 82 -7.26 10.45 -2.39
N SER A 83 -7.54 11.03 -1.22
CA SER A 83 -7.70 12.47 -1.10
C SER A 83 -6.33 13.12 -1.28
N SER A 84 -6.28 14.36 -1.75
CA SER A 84 -5.04 15.17 -1.70
C SER A 84 -4.46 15.35 -0.29
N ARG A 85 -5.22 14.94 0.74
CA ARG A 85 -4.84 14.96 2.15
C ARG A 85 -4.39 13.60 2.70
N ASP A 86 -4.33 12.58 1.84
CA ASP A 86 -3.83 11.26 2.20
C ASP A 86 -2.33 11.18 1.89
N LEU A 87 -1.54 10.69 2.86
CA LEU A 87 -0.14 10.36 2.65
C LEU A 87 -0.04 8.88 2.26
N ILE A 88 0.48 8.57 1.07
CA ILE A 88 0.74 7.19 0.64
C ILE A 88 2.21 6.85 0.87
N CYS A 89 2.49 5.76 1.57
CA CYS A 89 3.85 5.26 1.76
C CYS A 89 3.98 3.87 1.17
N ALA A 90 4.39 3.79 -0.11
CA ALA A 90 4.65 2.52 -0.77
C ALA A 90 6.08 2.06 -0.50
N LYS A 91 6.23 0.83 0.00
CA LYS A 91 7.53 0.16 0.13
C LYS A 91 7.76 -0.66 -1.15
N LEU A 92 8.86 -0.37 -1.85
CA LEU A 92 9.22 -1.03 -3.11
C LEU A 92 10.42 -1.98 -2.97
N ASP A 93 10.94 -2.17 -1.75
CA ASP A 93 12.17 -2.92 -1.48
C ASP A 93 12.11 -4.40 -1.89
N ASN A 94 10.91 -4.97 -2.02
CA ASN A 94 10.71 -6.37 -2.44
C ASN A 94 10.72 -6.54 -3.97
N VAL A 95 10.84 -5.46 -4.72
CA VAL A 95 11.06 -5.49 -6.17
C VAL A 95 12.56 -5.40 -6.36
N GLU A 96 13.20 -6.49 -6.81
CA GLU A 96 14.65 -6.53 -7.08
C GLU A 96 15.02 -5.70 -8.33
N SER A 97 14.74 -4.41 -8.26
CA SER A 97 14.78 -3.53 -9.43
C SER A 97 16.21 -3.34 -9.94
N ASN A 98 17.20 -3.45 -9.05
CA ASN A 98 18.62 -3.32 -9.38
C ASN A 98 19.26 -4.65 -9.86
N SER A 99 18.57 -5.79 -9.75
CA SER A 99 19.09 -7.10 -10.23
C SER A 99 18.69 -7.40 -11.68
N THR A 100 17.87 -6.54 -12.29
CA THR A 100 17.36 -6.75 -13.65
C THR A 100 18.45 -6.42 -14.68
N ILE A 101 18.88 -7.44 -15.44
CA ILE A 101 19.84 -7.30 -16.54
C ILE A 101 19.11 -7.57 -17.86
N PHE A 102 18.88 -6.54 -18.65
CA PHE A 102 18.26 -6.66 -19.98
C PHE A 102 19.27 -7.10 -21.06
N GLU A 103 20.50 -6.58 -20.99
CA GLU A 103 21.63 -6.93 -21.85
C GLU A 103 22.89 -7.15 -21.00
N LYS A 104 23.78 -8.04 -21.45
CA LYS A 104 25.03 -8.34 -20.73
C LYS A 104 25.82 -7.05 -20.48
N CYS A 105 26.31 -6.90 -19.25
CA CYS A 105 27.13 -5.77 -18.79
C CYS A 105 26.40 -4.41 -18.68
N CYS A 106 25.07 -4.38 -18.75
CA CYS A 106 24.26 -3.18 -18.60
C CYS A 106 23.50 -3.22 -17.26
N ASP A 107 24.24 -3.11 -16.14
CA ASP A 107 23.65 -3.09 -14.81
C ASP A 107 22.94 -1.74 -14.54
N PRO A 108 21.78 -1.73 -13.88
CA PRO A 108 21.11 -0.49 -13.49
C PRO A 108 21.97 0.35 -12.55
N ILE A 109 22.24 1.61 -12.92
CA ILE A 109 22.95 2.57 -12.05
C ILE A 109 22.04 3.04 -10.91
N GLN A 110 20.78 3.34 -11.24
CA GLN A 110 19.76 3.81 -10.31
C GLN A 110 18.37 3.47 -10.83
N VAL A 111 17.51 2.98 -9.93
CA VAL A 111 16.07 2.85 -10.19
C VAL A 111 15.31 3.85 -9.32
N SER A 112 14.35 4.54 -9.91
CA SER A 112 13.49 5.51 -9.23
C SER A 112 12.06 5.43 -9.75
N CYS A 113 11.09 5.76 -8.91
CA CYS A 113 9.70 5.89 -9.31
C CYS A 113 9.47 7.27 -9.93
N TYR A 114 8.97 7.31 -11.17
CA TYR A 114 8.46 8.51 -11.80
C TYR A 114 6.94 8.54 -11.65
N ILE A 115 6.42 9.59 -11.02
CA ILE A 115 4.98 9.82 -10.90
C ILE A 115 4.62 10.85 -11.96
N GLU A 116 3.90 10.41 -12.99
CA GLU A 116 3.43 11.30 -14.05
C GLU A 116 2.45 12.33 -13.46
N PRO A 117 2.67 13.64 -13.71
CA PRO A 117 1.75 14.66 -13.24
C PRO A 117 0.41 14.54 -13.98
N VAL A 118 -0.70 14.68 -13.25
CA VAL A 118 -2.02 14.77 -13.88
C VAL A 118 -2.11 16.11 -14.60
N LEU A 119 -2.06 16.10 -15.94
CA LEU A 119 -2.26 17.28 -16.77
C LEU A 119 -3.75 17.62 -16.85
N GLY A 120 -4.14 18.81 -16.39
CA GLY A 120 -5.50 19.33 -16.49
C GLY A 120 -6.15 19.60 -15.13
N LYS A 121 -6.56 20.86 -14.92
CA LYS A 121 -7.46 21.28 -13.83
C LYS A 121 -8.91 21.08 -14.26
#